data_AF-A0AAV2RCV8-F1
#
_entry.id   AF-A0AAV2RCV8-F1
#
_cell.length_a   1.000
_cell.length_b   1.000
_cell.length_c   1.000
_cell.angle_alpha   90.00
_cell.angle_beta   90.00
_cell.angle_gamma   90.00
#
_symmetry.space_group_name_H-M   'P 1'
#
loop_
_entity.id
_entity.type
_entity.pdbx_description
1 polymer ?
#
loop_
_entity_poly.entity_id
_entity_poly.type
_entity_poly.pdbx_seq_one_letter_code
_entity_poly.pdbx_strand_id
1 'polypeptide(L)'
;MTSTTLQNPTRQQCDQWQISLNKALEDPDGFQNFYAFLKSFEEYKGVTEGEYTRYLDFWSDCQIFKNTKFDNYSEAKQSALQIFNTYLNTRAEKKLDLGGYDHIVPKTRELLQVENSEDVSSLLNVFDEALSGMRQNLNEGGCGGAYDKWKIHLQPKDKKKNKSCRLL
;
A
#
# COMPACT_ATOMS: atom_id res chain seq x y z
N MET A 1 -12.09 2.32 -19.24
CA MET A 1 -10.69 1.95 -18.95
C MET A 1 -9.84 3.19 -19.18
N THR A 2 -9.63 4.00 -18.16
CA THR A 2 -8.75 5.17 -18.25
C THR A 2 -7.31 4.68 -18.14
N SER A 3 -6.54 4.76 -19.23
CA SER A 3 -5.09 4.68 -19.15
C SER A 3 -4.61 5.82 -18.25
N THR A 4 -4.30 5.50 -17.00
CA THR A 4 -3.65 6.45 -16.10
C THR A 4 -2.22 6.61 -16.61
N THR A 5 -1.98 7.64 -17.42
CA THR A 5 -0.62 7.99 -17.85
C THR A 5 0.19 8.25 -16.59
N LEU A 6 1.20 7.40 -16.31
CA LEU A 6 2.14 7.63 -15.22
C LEU A 6 2.70 9.05 -15.34
N GLN A 7 2.34 9.91 -14.40
CA GLN A 7 2.82 11.28 -14.41
C GLN A 7 4.24 11.30 -13.88
N ASN A 8 5.13 11.98 -14.63
CA ASN A 8 6.48 12.23 -14.18
C ASN A 8 6.43 13.14 -12.94
N PRO A 9 6.96 12.68 -11.79
CA PRO A 9 6.82 13.40 -10.53
C PRO A 9 7.58 14.73 -10.55
N THR A 10 7.05 15.70 -9.80
CA THR A 10 7.78 16.92 -9.50
C THR A 10 8.91 16.63 -8.51
N ARG A 11 9.89 17.54 -8.42
CA ARG A 11 10.97 17.43 -7.42
C ARG A 11 10.44 17.35 -5.99
N GLN A 12 9.45 18.17 -5.66
CA GLN A 12 8.84 18.16 -4.34
C GLN A 12 8.16 16.81 -4.06
N GLN A 13 7.44 16.24 -5.03
CA GLN A 13 6.86 14.89 -4.89
C GLN A 13 7.94 13.84 -4.66
N CYS A 14 9.00 13.82 -5.47
CA CYS A 14 10.13 12.90 -5.26
C CYS A 14 10.71 13.04 -3.85
N ASP A 15 10.97 14.27 -3.38
CA ASP A 15 11.52 14.53 -2.06
C ASP A 15 10.56 13.99 -0.96
N GLN A 16 9.25 14.20 -1.09
CA GLN A 16 8.26 13.68 -0.13
C GLN A 16 8.20 12.14 -0.12
N TRP A 17 8.14 11.52 -1.31
CA TRP A 17 8.03 10.07 -1.45
C TRP A 17 9.30 9.34 -1.05
N GLN A 18 10.47 9.99 -1.17
CA GLN A 18 11.76 9.44 -0.67
C GLN A 18 11.84 9.46 0.86
N ILE A 19 11.23 10.45 1.51
CA ILE A 19 11.25 10.58 2.96
C ILE A 19 10.40 9.50 3.63
N SER A 20 9.25 9.15 3.06
CA SER A 20 8.32 8.23 3.72
C SER A 20 7.41 7.49 2.74
N LEU A 21 7.27 6.17 2.96
CA LEU A 21 6.34 5.33 2.21
C LEU A 21 4.90 5.82 2.39
N ASN A 22 4.52 6.29 3.58
CA ASN A 22 3.18 6.85 3.80
C ASN A 22 2.88 8.00 2.83
N LYS A 23 3.83 8.93 2.68
CA LYS A 23 3.67 10.06 1.75
C LYS A 23 3.55 9.61 0.30
N ALA A 24 4.23 8.53 -0.06
CA ALA A 24 4.08 7.94 -1.39
C ALA A 24 2.71 7.28 -1.58
N LEU A 25 2.20 6.57 -0.58
CA LEU A 25 0.91 5.87 -0.67
C LEU A 25 -0.30 6.82 -0.60
N GLU A 26 -0.20 7.88 0.20
CA GLU A 26 -1.26 8.89 0.35
C GLU A 26 -1.35 9.85 -0.86
N ASP A 27 -0.28 9.96 -1.64
CA ASP A 27 -0.27 10.69 -2.91
C ASP A 27 -0.76 9.77 -4.05
N PRO A 28 -1.87 10.10 -4.75
CA PRO A 28 -2.35 9.29 -5.87
C PRO A 28 -1.31 9.02 -6.94
N ASP A 29 -0.46 10.00 -7.26
CA ASP A 29 0.62 9.83 -8.25
C ASP A 29 1.72 8.94 -7.67
N GLY A 30 2.04 9.10 -6.38
CA GLY A 30 3.03 8.31 -5.67
C GLY A 30 2.65 6.84 -5.63
N PHE A 31 1.39 6.56 -5.29
CA PHE A 31 0.83 5.22 -5.26
C PHE A 31 0.92 4.55 -6.63
N GLN A 32 0.47 5.24 -7.70
CA GLN A 32 0.50 4.68 -9.06
C GLN A 32 1.92 4.45 -9.57
N ASN A 33 2.85 5.38 -9.31
CA ASN A 33 4.25 5.23 -9.67
C ASN A 33 4.91 4.07 -8.92
N PHE A 34 4.62 3.92 -7.62
CA PHE A 34 5.16 2.81 -6.85
C PHE A 34 4.55 1.46 -7.28
N TYR A 35 3.25 1.41 -7.56
CA TYR A 35 2.58 0.22 -8.08
C TYR A 35 3.17 -0.24 -9.41
N ALA A 36 3.35 0.67 -10.37
CA ALA A 36 3.97 0.37 -11.65
C ALA A 36 5.43 -0.08 -11.51
N PHE A 37 6.17 0.53 -10.57
CA PHE A 37 7.52 0.07 -10.23
C PHE A 37 7.49 -1.35 -9.69
N LEU A 38 6.60 -1.68 -8.74
CA LEU A 38 6.51 -3.03 -8.16
C LEU A 38 6.22 -4.07 -9.24
N LYS A 39 5.26 -3.80 -10.13
CA LYS A 39 4.96 -4.70 -11.25
C LYS A 39 6.19 -4.95 -12.15
N SER A 40 6.89 -3.89 -12.54
CA SER A 40 8.13 -4.02 -13.35
C SER A 40 9.24 -4.72 -12.57
N PHE A 41 9.29 -4.51 -11.26
CA PHE A 41 10.29 -5.12 -10.38
C PHE A 41 10.02 -6.61 -10.16
N GLU A 42 8.76 -7.03 -10.13
CA GLU A 42 8.37 -8.44 -10.10
C GLU A 42 8.90 -9.17 -11.33
N GLU A 43 8.64 -8.60 -12.53
CA GLU A 43 9.13 -9.13 -13.81
C GLU A 43 10.66 -9.22 -13.83
N TYR A 44 11.35 -8.16 -13.41
CA TYR A 44 12.81 -8.14 -13.31
C TYR A 44 13.36 -9.20 -12.34
N LYS A 45 12.66 -9.44 -11.23
CA LYS A 45 13.05 -10.43 -10.23
C LYS A 45 12.66 -11.86 -10.59
N GLY A 46 11.82 -12.05 -11.61
CA GLY A 46 11.26 -13.35 -11.96
C GLY A 46 10.37 -13.93 -10.86
N VAL A 47 9.71 -13.07 -10.07
CA VAL A 47 8.70 -13.51 -9.09
C VAL A 47 7.32 -13.54 -9.74
N THR A 48 6.39 -14.30 -9.14
CA THR A 48 5.02 -14.42 -9.63
C THR A 48 4.35 -13.03 -9.71
N GLU A 49 3.61 -12.77 -10.79
CA GLU A 49 2.83 -11.54 -10.92
C GLU A 49 1.87 -11.40 -9.74
N GLY A 50 1.86 -10.22 -9.10
CA GLY A 50 1.04 -10.00 -7.92
C GLY A 50 1.75 -10.19 -6.58
N GLU A 51 2.96 -10.77 -6.56
CA GLU A 51 3.69 -11.13 -5.33
C GLU A 51 3.99 -9.91 -4.44
N TYR A 52 4.36 -8.79 -5.04
CA TYR A 52 4.68 -7.53 -4.36
C TYR A 52 3.52 -6.53 -4.44
N THR A 53 2.82 -6.47 -5.58
CA THR A 53 1.70 -5.53 -5.79
C THR A 53 0.51 -5.82 -4.88
N ARG A 54 0.31 -7.06 -4.40
CA ARG A 54 -0.73 -7.39 -3.41
C ARG A 54 -0.65 -6.58 -2.11
N TYR A 55 0.53 -6.07 -1.76
CA TYR A 55 0.69 -5.19 -0.59
C TYR A 55 -0.01 -3.84 -0.80
N LEU A 56 0.00 -3.33 -2.03
CA LEU A 56 -0.70 -2.10 -2.40
C LEU A 56 -2.20 -2.34 -2.65
N ASP A 57 -2.57 -3.51 -3.16
CA ASP A 57 -3.98 -3.95 -3.21
C ASP A 57 -4.57 -3.96 -1.78
N PHE A 58 -3.88 -4.59 -0.82
CA PHE A 58 -4.30 -4.60 0.58
C PHE A 58 -4.39 -3.20 1.20
N TRP A 59 -3.43 -2.32 0.91
CA TRP A 59 -3.50 -0.93 1.37
C TRP A 59 -4.77 -0.26 0.84
N SER A 60 -5.08 -0.44 -0.45
CA SER A 60 -6.26 0.14 -1.11
C SER A 60 -7.55 -0.38 -0.49
N ASP A 61 -7.66 -1.69 -0.30
CA ASP A 61 -8.85 -2.31 0.29
C ASP A 61 -9.05 -1.84 1.74
N CYS A 62 -7.97 -1.68 2.51
CA CYS A 62 -8.05 -1.07 3.85
C CYS A 62 -8.47 0.41 3.80
N GLN A 63 -7.99 1.21 2.84
CA GLN A 63 -8.45 2.60 2.71
C GLN A 63 -9.94 2.66 2.35
N ILE A 64 -10.41 1.78 1.47
CA ILE A 64 -11.83 1.67 1.13
C ILE A 64 -12.64 1.31 2.37
N PHE A 65 -12.22 0.29 3.11
CA PHE A 65 -12.86 -0.11 4.37
C PHE A 65 -12.96 1.05 5.36
N LYS A 66 -11.87 1.77 5.59
CA LYS A 66 -11.82 2.90 6.53
C LYS A 66 -12.69 4.08 6.12
N ASN A 67 -12.83 4.33 4.81
CA ASN A 67 -13.60 5.45 4.28
C ASN A 67 -15.08 5.09 4.03
N THR A 68 -15.44 3.81 4.13
CA THR A 68 -16.81 3.36 3.97
C THR A 68 -17.60 3.69 5.22
N LYS A 69 -18.79 4.28 5.05
CA LYS A 69 -19.76 4.40 6.11
C LYS A 69 -20.56 3.11 6.16
N PHE A 70 -20.45 2.38 7.27
CA PHE A 70 -21.24 1.18 7.52
C PHE A 70 -22.48 1.55 8.31
N ASP A 71 -23.64 1.05 7.89
CA ASP A 71 -24.90 1.33 8.58
C ASP A 71 -25.02 0.51 9.87
N ASN A 72 -24.29 -0.60 9.96
CA ASN A 72 -24.24 -1.48 11.11
C ASN A 72 -22.93 -2.28 11.17
N TYR A 73 -22.65 -2.89 12.33
CA TYR A 73 -21.46 -3.71 12.53
C TYR A 73 -21.40 -4.95 11.63
N SER A 74 -22.55 -5.53 11.25
CA SER A 74 -22.59 -6.73 10.40
C SER A 74 -21.99 -6.45 9.01
N GLU A 75 -22.32 -5.30 8.41
CA GLU A 75 -21.73 -4.88 7.13
C GLU A 75 -20.22 -4.63 7.25
N ALA A 76 -19.79 -3.93 8.30
CA ALA A 76 -18.37 -3.71 8.57
C ALA A 76 -17.63 -5.04 8.75
N LYS A 77 -18.22 -5.98 9.50
CA LYS A 77 -17.67 -7.32 9.72
C LYS A 77 -17.56 -8.11 8.43
N GLN A 78 -18.56 -8.05 7.54
CA GLN A 78 -18.49 -8.73 6.24
C GLN A 78 -17.35 -8.19 5.36
N SER A 79 -17.22 -6.86 5.27
CA SER A 79 -16.13 -6.23 4.52
C SER A 79 -14.76 -6.56 5.13
N ALA A 80 -14.64 -6.48 6.46
CA ALA A 80 -13.44 -6.88 7.19
C ALA A 80 -13.07 -8.37 6.96
N LEU A 81 -14.07 -9.26 6.95
CA LEU A 81 -13.88 -10.69 6.69
C LEU A 81 -13.35 -10.94 5.26
N GLN A 82 -13.80 -10.16 4.28
CA GLN A 82 -13.28 -10.25 2.90
C GLN A 82 -11.81 -9.87 2.85
N ILE A 83 -11.41 -8.76 3.47
CA ILE A 83 -10.00 -8.32 3.53
C ILE A 83 -9.17 -9.37 4.28
N PHE A 84 -9.66 -9.84 5.43
CA PHE A 84 -8.98 -10.86 6.22
C PHE A 84 -8.73 -12.14 5.42
N ASN A 85 -9.74 -12.67 4.75
CA ASN A 85 -9.60 -13.91 3.97
C ASN A 85 -8.74 -13.74 2.72
N THR A 86 -8.69 -12.54 2.15
CA THR A 86 -7.90 -12.25 0.95
C THR A 86 -6.41 -12.10 1.27
N TYR A 87 -6.06 -11.49 2.41
CA TYR A 87 -4.67 -11.07 2.68
C TYR A 87 -4.06 -11.57 3.99
N LEU A 88 -4.85 -11.78 5.05
CA LEU A 88 -4.33 -11.99 6.41
C LEU A 88 -4.47 -13.45 6.87
N ASN A 89 -5.47 -14.16 6.37
CA ASN A 89 -5.70 -15.55 6.74
C ASN A 89 -4.46 -16.39 6.38
N THR A 90 -4.11 -17.34 7.26
CA THR A 90 -3.00 -18.28 7.05
C THR A 90 -3.07 -19.05 5.73
N ARG A 91 -4.27 -19.21 5.15
CA ARG A 91 -4.53 -19.87 3.86
C ARG A 91 -4.98 -18.89 2.77
N ALA A 92 -4.80 -17.60 2.98
CA ALA A 92 -5.14 -16.57 2.00
C ALA A 92 -4.31 -16.76 0.73
N GLU A 93 -4.94 -16.61 -0.43
CA GLU A 93 -4.25 -16.69 -1.73
C GLU A 93 -3.24 -15.54 -1.89
N LYS A 94 -3.63 -14.33 -1.47
CA LYS A 94 -2.76 -13.14 -1.46
C LYS A 94 -2.19 -12.88 -0.06
N LYS A 95 -1.79 -13.94 0.66
CA LYS A 95 -1.26 -13.82 2.03
C LYS A 95 -0.10 -12.82 2.09
N LEU A 96 -0.17 -11.91 3.05
CA LEU A 96 0.89 -10.95 3.34
C LEU A 96 1.78 -11.41 4.49
N ASP A 97 3.06 -11.06 4.38
CA ASP A 97 3.96 -10.96 5.52
C ASP A 97 3.86 -9.53 6.09
N LEU A 98 3.59 -9.41 7.39
CA LEU A 98 3.46 -8.13 8.10
C LEU A 98 4.71 -7.77 8.90
N GLY A 99 5.87 -8.36 8.63
CA GLY A 99 7.16 -7.92 9.20
C GLY A 99 7.22 -8.07 10.72
N GLY A 100 6.79 -9.22 11.26
CA GLY A 100 6.80 -9.50 12.71
C GLY A 100 5.51 -9.12 13.45
N TYR A 101 4.49 -8.63 12.74
CA TYR A 101 3.15 -8.35 13.31
C TYR A 101 2.25 -9.59 13.32
N ASP A 102 2.78 -10.75 13.72
CA ASP A 102 2.07 -12.03 13.65
C ASP A 102 0.82 -12.09 14.53
N HIS A 103 0.78 -11.27 15.59
CA HIS A 103 -0.36 -11.15 16.51
C HIS A 103 -1.62 -10.54 15.86
N ILE A 104 -1.49 -9.86 14.72
CA ILE A 104 -2.62 -9.23 14.02
C ILE A 104 -3.59 -10.29 13.49
N VAL A 105 -3.08 -11.39 12.94
CA VAL A 105 -3.93 -12.46 12.37
C VAL A 105 -4.88 -13.07 13.41
N PRO A 106 -4.42 -13.54 14.59
CA PRO A 106 -5.33 -14.05 15.62
C PRO A 106 -6.23 -12.94 16.18
N LYS A 107 -5.72 -11.73 16.41
CA LYS A 107 -6.53 -10.59 16.90
C LYS A 107 -7.68 -10.23 15.96
N THR A 108 -7.43 -10.11 14.66
CA THR A 108 -8.48 -9.87 13.67
C THR A 108 -9.49 -11.02 13.63
N ARG A 109 -9.02 -12.27 13.70
CA ARG A 109 -9.91 -13.44 13.73
C ARG A 109 -10.86 -13.42 14.92
N GLU A 110 -10.36 -13.10 16.12
CA GLU A 110 -11.17 -13.00 17.33
C GLU A 110 -12.24 -11.91 17.19
N LEU A 111 -11.88 -10.72 16.71
CA LEU A 111 -12.82 -9.64 16.45
C LEU A 111 -13.92 -10.07 15.47
N LEU A 112 -13.55 -10.80 14.40
CA LEU A 112 -14.50 -11.31 13.41
C LEU A 112 -15.38 -12.45 13.92
N GLN A 113 -15.10 -13.05 15.08
CA GLN A 113 -15.96 -14.09 15.67
C GLN A 113 -17.06 -13.52 16.56
N VAL A 114 -16.97 -12.24 16.97
CA VAL A 114 -18.00 -11.60 17.80
C VAL A 114 -19.25 -11.36 16.96
N GLU A 115 -20.40 -11.91 17.38
CA GLU A 115 -21.68 -11.79 16.64
C GLU A 115 -22.48 -10.54 17.03
N ASN A 116 -22.35 -10.09 18.28
CA ASN A 116 -23.17 -9.00 18.85
C ASN A 116 -22.33 -7.76 19.24
N SER A 117 -21.25 -7.49 18.52
CA SER A 117 -20.50 -6.23 18.73
C SER A 117 -21.20 -5.09 17.99
N GLU A 118 -21.16 -3.90 18.57
CA GLU A 118 -21.52 -2.65 17.89
C GLU A 118 -20.28 -1.79 17.59
N ASP A 119 -19.10 -2.21 18.06
CA ASP A 119 -17.89 -1.42 17.94
C ASP A 119 -17.12 -1.73 16.64
N VAL A 120 -17.40 -0.92 15.62
CA VAL A 120 -16.65 -0.91 14.35
C VAL A 120 -15.22 -0.39 14.56
N SER A 121 -14.97 0.44 15.60
CA SER A 121 -13.67 1.06 15.85
C SER A 121 -12.58 0.01 16.11
N SER A 122 -12.91 -1.08 16.81
CA SER A 122 -11.97 -2.19 17.01
C SER A 122 -11.54 -2.86 15.70
N LEU A 123 -12.44 -2.96 14.71
CA LEU A 123 -12.09 -3.47 13.37
C LEU A 123 -11.22 -2.46 12.60
N LEU A 124 -11.53 -1.17 12.68
CA LEU A 124 -10.72 -0.13 12.05
C LEU A 124 -9.29 -0.11 12.60
N ASN A 125 -9.16 -0.17 13.94
CA ASN A 125 -7.87 -0.14 14.62
C ASN A 125 -7.00 -1.35 14.26
N VAL A 126 -7.57 -2.56 14.17
CA VAL A 126 -6.77 -3.75 13.82
C VAL A 126 -6.23 -3.67 12.39
N PHE A 127 -6.98 -3.08 11.45
CA PHE A 127 -6.46 -2.85 10.09
C PHE A 127 -5.43 -1.72 10.05
N ASP A 128 -5.53 -0.69 10.90
CA ASP A 128 -4.48 0.33 11.01
C ASP A 128 -3.16 -0.24 11.55
N GLU A 129 -3.24 -1.16 12.51
CA GLU A 129 -2.08 -1.92 12.98
C GLU A 129 -1.53 -2.85 11.87
N ALA A 130 -2.40 -3.55 11.14
CA ALA A 130 -2.00 -4.38 10.00
C ALA A 130 -1.28 -3.58 8.90
N LEU A 131 -1.80 -2.39 8.57
CA LEU A 131 -1.16 -1.47 7.64
C LEU A 131 0.21 -1.02 8.13
N SER A 132 0.38 -0.88 9.45
CA SER A 132 1.68 -0.52 10.03
C SER A 132 2.71 -1.63 9.86
N GLY A 133 2.34 -2.88 10.13
CA GLY A 133 3.19 -4.04 9.87
C GLY A 133 3.54 -4.21 8.39
N MET A 134 2.54 -4.03 7.51
CA MET A 134 2.77 -4.04 6.06
C MET A 134 3.80 -3.00 5.61
N ARG A 135 3.70 -1.76 6.11
CA ARG A 135 4.67 -0.70 5.79
C ARG A 135 6.04 -0.97 6.37
N GLN A 136 6.11 -1.51 7.58
CA GLN A 136 7.38 -1.90 8.17
C GLN A 136 8.06 -2.97 7.32
N ASN A 137 7.32 -4.00 6.91
CA ASN A 137 7.85 -5.03 6.01
C ASN A 137 8.41 -4.41 4.72
N LEU A 138 7.68 -3.52 4.05
CA LEU A 138 8.17 -2.85 2.84
C LEU A 138 9.39 -1.94 3.07
N ASN A 139 9.51 -1.33 4.25
CA ASN A 139 10.65 -0.49 4.61
C ASN A 139 11.90 -1.28 5.03
N GLU A 140 11.73 -2.44 5.67
CA GLU A 140 12.82 -3.23 6.26
C GLU A 140 13.37 -4.32 5.32
N GLY A 141 13.17 -4.14 4.01
CA GLY A 141 13.71 -5.04 2.99
C GLY A 141 12.74 -6.13 2.51
N GLY A 142 11.51 -6.15 3.02
CA GLY A 142 10.41 -6.91 2.42
C GLY A 142 10.25 -6.61 0.94
N CYS A 143 9.71 -7.57 0.20
CA CYS A 143 9.64 -7.51 -1.26
C CYS A 143 11.02 -7.26 -1.93
N GLY A 144 12.11 -7.77 -1.34
CA GLY A 144 13.46 -7.61 -1.88
C GLY A 144 14.00 -6.17 -1.84
N GLY A 145 13.57 -5.38 -0.86
CA GLY A 145 13.93 -3.97 -0.70
C GLY A 145 13.37 -3.09 -1.82
N ALA A 146 12.18 -3.41 -2.30
CA ALA A 146 11.56 -2.73 -3.44
C ALA A 146 11.42 -1.22 -3.20
N TYR A 147 11.01 -0.81 -2.01
CA TYR A 147 10.84 0.61 -1.70
C TYR A 147 12.18 1.37 -1.70
N ASP A 148 13.24 0.82 -1.12
CA ASP A 148 14.58 1.42 -1.18
C ASP A 148 15.11 1.55 -2.61
N LYS A 149 14.88 0.52 -3.43
CA LYS A 149 15.25 0.55 -4.84
C LYS A 149 14.44 1.59 -5.59
N TRP A 150 13.15 1.69 -5.35
CA TRP A 150 12.30 2.69 -5.98
C TRP A 150 12.78 4.11 -5.67
N LYS A 151 13.13 4.40 -4.41
CA LYS A 151 13.65 5.72 -4.01
C LYS A 151 14.88 6.17 -4.82
N ILE A 152 15.77 5.24 -5.16
CA ILE A 152 16.97 5.51 -5.98
C ILE A 152 16.59 5.86 -7.43
N HIS A 153 15.49 5.30 -7.94
CA HIS A 153 15.02 5.51 -9.31
C HIS A 153 14.04 6.69 -9.45
N LEU A 154 13.63 7.32 -8.33
CA LEU A 154 12.81 8.53 -8.37
C LEU A 154 13.60 9.69 -8.97
N GLN A 155 13.31 9.98 -10.24
CA GLN A 155 13.87 11.13 -10.94
C GLN A 155 12.80 12.21 -11.10
N PRO A 156 13.05 13.44 -10.65
CA PRO A 156 12.13 14.52 -10.89
C PRO A 156 12.07 14.85 -12.38
N LYS A 157 10.92 15.32 -12.85
CA LYS A 157 10.83 15.94 -14.17
C LYS A 157 11.81 17.11 -14.24
N ASP A 158 12.87 16.97 -15.03
CA ASP A 158 13.72 18.10 -15.38
C ASP A 158 12.83 19.18 -16.00
N LYS A 159 12.66 20.30 -15.29
CA LYS A 159 12.27 21.54 -15.97
C LYS A 159 13.36 21.73 -17.02
N LYS A 160 13.02 21.62 -18.31
CA LYS A 160 13.88 22.14 -19.38
C LYS A 160 14.33 23.52 -18.93
N LYS A 161 15.57 23.62 -18.44
CA LYS A 161 16.23 24.91 -18.26
C LYS A 161 16.29 25.46 -19.67
N ASN A 162 15.52 26.50 -19.96
CA ASN A 162 15.80 27.36 -21.10
C ASN A 162 17.26 27.83 -20.91
N LYS A 163 18.19 27.13 -21.55
CA LYS A 163 19.56 27.57 -21.71
C LYS A 163 19.48 28.75 -22.68
N SER A 164 19.55 29.94 -22.08
CA SER A 164 20.37 31.08 -22.50
C SER A 164 20.41 31.43 -24.00
N CYS A 165 20.00 32.65 -24.32
CA CYS A 165 20.92 33.54 -25.03
C CYS A 165 21.16 34.77 -24.15
N ARG A 166 22.38 34.83 -23.59
CA ARG A 166 23.04 36.09 -23.22
C ARG A 166 23.32 36.88 -24.50
N LEU A 167 23.06 38.18 -24.44
CA LEU A 167 23.86 39.30 -24.96
C LEU A 167 24.77 39.00 -26.17
N LEU A 168 24.40 39.53 -27.33
CA LEU A 168 25.27 40.33 -28.19
C LEU A 168 24.49 41.60 -28.59
#